data_AF-A0A813BUP7-F1
#
_entry.id   AF-A0A813BUP7-F1
#
_cell.length_a   1.000
_cell.length_b   1.000
_cell.length_c   1.000
_cell.angle_alpha   90.00
_cell.angle_beta   90.00
_cell.angle_gamma   90.00
#
_symmetry.space_group_name_H-M   'P 1'
#
loop_
_entity.id
_entity.type
_entity.pdbx_description
1 polymer ?
#
loop_
_entity_poly.entity_id
_entity_poly.type
_entity_poly.pdbx_seq_one_letter_code
_entity_poly.pdbx_strand_id
1 'polypeptide(L)'
;MGGNLDLYRELAAEEVALDENNETVILPLYPLTPGRWFRLQVSAVTPAGESAPSSIVNAQTCEAPPTPVIMHLPSATSVHLSWNASAADHDYICAAYGYQILINSSDGLNESDVLNASVMSYELQGLVPGTHYDFQVRSLVGAGVRDSGWSSTTAGGVPSQMLPPVLVTDLSTVSVAYVGWTVPDMNFGVPVGYELLLFGAGPLSDIAEISVGTVPTVQPPWLEDADNCSLNWRWNGRLVHSYEFKLEASDNETSLLVEEVWILNGSFDEPRLGLQLSVDSDSWPELVYGRHFRAAIRAENELGVSAWSDWSPTAYCIPRPGTVSGLVRDPNVDITAGIVQLAWDPVTSAIAGSSDWEELGLQYDIWGKPHPNFGNVSWESLLQINTHEGDPPVAVTPSVAIDTFPRTPVNSYWAFKLRLKNHNGFYGDFTTELHLSTGQLPGAPLDLSGVANDTVVLSWQIPSLDGFVPITHYEARCNSDPWEKVLNTDLSHELQASSGSAACEVRAANAVGTGPSASLTVTVP
;
A
#
# COMPACT_ATOMS: atom_id res chain seq x y z
N MET A 1 -2.64 38.01 62.14
CA MET A 1 -1.30 38.26 62.70
C MET A 1 -0.91 39.64 62.22
N GLY A 2 -1.00 40.69 63.03
CA GLY A 2 -0.16 40.89 64.21
C GLY A 2 0.98 41.79 63.76
N GLY A 3 0.80 43.10 63.92
CA GLY A 3 1.76 44.12 63.51
C GLY A 3 1.24 45.49 63.91
N ASN A 4 1.44 45.81 65.18
CA ASN A 4 1.19 47.11 65.76
C ASN A 4 2.05 48.14 65.02
N LEU A 5 1.42 49.11 64.36
CA LEU A 5 2.08 50.32 63.85
C LEU A 5 1.15 51.49 64.21
N ASP A 6 0.92 51.66 65.50
CA ASP A 6 0.71 52.99 66.06
C ASP A 6 2.01 53.77 65.83
N LEU A 7 2.18 54.32 64.62
CA LEU A 7 3.19 55.32 64.35
C LEU A 7 2.67 56.65 64.94
N TYR A 8 2.40 56.64 66.24
CA TYR A 8 2.16 57.84 67.04
C TYR A 8 3.53 58.49 67.22
N ARG A 9 3.91 59.33 66.27
CA ARG A 9 5.10 60.17 66.39
C ARG A 9 4.61 61.57 66.74
N GLU A 10 4.79 61.99 67.99
CA GLU A 10 4.84 63.42 68.28
C GLU A 10 6.02 63.99 67.51
N LEU A 11 5.74 64.76 66.47
CA LEU A 11 6.75 65.48 65.70
C LEU A 11 6.97 66.82 66.38
N ALA A 12 8.22 67.14 66.72
CA ALA A 12 8.53 68.48 67.18
C ALA A 12 8.26 69.49 66.05
N ALA A 13 7.81 70.70 66.38
CA ALA A 13 7.53 71.73 65.37
C ALA A 13 8.74 72.06 64.47
N GLU A 14 9.95 71.76 64.94
CA GLU A 14 11.22 71.93 64.22
C GLU A 14 11.51 70.79 63.21
N GLU A 15 10.82 69.65 63.30
CA GLU A 15 10.98 68.49 62.40
C GLU A 15 10.09 68.56 61.15
N VAL A 16 9.28 69.61 61.03
CA VAL A 16 8.25 69.74 60.00
C VAL A 16 8.58 70.92 59.08
N ALA A 17 8.63 70.66 57.77
CA ALA A 17 8.82 71.69 56.77
C ALA A 17 7.48 72.35 56.42
N LEU A 18 7.49 73.68 56.32
CA LEU A 18 6.40 74.42 55.70
C LEU A 18 6.60 74.43 54.18
N ASP A 19 5.49 74.54 53.44
CA ASP A 19 5.51 74.80 52.02
C ASP A 19 6.16 76.14 51.68
N GLU A 20 6.36 76.39 50.38
CA GLU A 20 7.02 77.60 49.87
C GLU A 20 6.33 78.92 50.27
N ASN A 21 5.05 78.86 50.69
CA ASN A 21 4.27 80.01 51.15
C ASN A 21 4.21 80.13 52.68
N ASN A 22 4.84 79.21 53.41
CA ASN A 22 4.89 79.17 54.87
C ASN A 22 3.50 79.03 55.54
N GLU A 23 2.53 78.47 54.82
CA GLU A 23 1.12 78.36 55.22
C GLU A 23 0.68 76.92 55.46
N THR A 24 1.28 75.94 54.76
CA THR A 24 0.94 74.52 54.93
C THR A 24 2.13 73.68 55.37
N VAL A 25 1.86 72.68 56.21
CA VAL A 25 2.85 71.69 56.64
C VAL A 25 2.91 70.57 55.61
N ILE A 26 4.09 70.28 55.07
CA ILE A 26 4.34 69.13 54.19
C ILE A 26 5.28 68.15 54.88
N LEU A 27 4.79 66.95 55.14
CA LEU A 27 5.57 65.88 55.77
C LEU A 27 5.55 64.62 54.90
N PRO A 28 6.70 64.21 54.32
CA PRO A 28 6.82 62.89 53.72
C PRO A 28 6.85 61.81 54.82
N LEU A 29 5.90 60.88 54.78
CA LEU A 29 5.83 59.74 55.70
C LEU A 29 6.61 58.55 55.14
N TYR A 30 7.68 58.13 55.82
CA TYR A 30 8.45 56.94 55.47
C TYR A 30 9.08 56.27 56.71
N PRO A 31 9.25 54.93 56.72
CA PRO A 31 8.78 53.98 55.72
C PRO A 31 7.33 53.53 55.97
N LEU A 32 6.47 53.63 54.96
CA LEU A 32 5.13 53.04 54.95
C LEU A 32 5.13 51.72 54.15
N THR A 33 4.34 50.74 54.58
CA THR A 33 4.21 49.45 53.89
C THR A 33 3.53 49.61 52.53
N PRO A 34 4.16 49.25 51.40
CA PRO A 34 3.56 49.36 50.07
C PRO A 34 2.24 48.60 49.92
N GLY A 35 1.37 49.07 49.01
CA GLY A 35 0.07 48.45 48.70
C GLY A 35 -0.98 48.55 49.81
N ARG A 36 -0.74 49.32 50.88
CA ARG A 36 -1.65 49.42 52.04
C ARG A 36 -2.38 50.75 52.11
N TRP A 37 -3.57 50.69 52.68
CA TRP A 37 -4.34 51.85 53.10
C TRP A 37 -3.94 52.30 54.51
N PHE A 38 -3.84 53.60 54.68
CA PHE A 38 -3.53 54.29 55.92
C PHE A 38 -4.62 55.32 56.22
N ARG A 39 -4.88 55.52 57.51
CA ARG A 39 -5.79 56.56 58.01
C ARG A 39 -4.95 57.59 58.73
N LEU A 40 -5.06 58.83 58.30
CA LEU A 40 -4.27 59.95 58.80
C LEU A 40 -5.20 60.96 59.45
N GLN A 41 -4.84 61.43 60.63
CA GLN A 41 -5.52 62.49 61.37
C GLN A 41 -4.44 63.28 62.11
N VAL A 42 -4.62 64.58 62.25
CA VAL A 42 -3.64 65.46 62.89
C VAL A 42 -4.30 66.30 63.98
N SER A 43 -3.58 66.53 65.07
CA SER A 43 -3.92 67.47 66.13
C SER A 43 -2.73 68.41 66.35
N ALA A 44 -3.00 69.61 66.85
CA ALA A 44 -1.96 70.56 67.23
C ALA A 44 -1.75 70.50 68.73
N VAL A 45 -0.50 70.35 69.18
CA VAL A 45 -0.13 70.32 70.60
C VAL A 45 0.57 71.62 70.97
N THR A 46 0.15 72.23 72.08
CA THR A 46 0.84 73.35 72.72
C THR A 46 1.09 73.04 74.20
N PRO A 47 1.93 73.81 74.93
CA PRO A 47 2.09 73.61 76.37
C PRO A 47 0.79 73.72 77.19
N ALA A 48 -0.24 74.37 76.65
CA ALA A 48 -1.54 74.51 77.31
C ALA A 48 -2.48 73.30 77.09
N GLY A 49 -2.14 72.39 76.16
CA GLY A 49 -2.94 71.22 75.81
C GLY A 49 -2.95 70.94 74.30
N GLU A 50 -3.57 69.80 73.96
CA GLU A 50 -3.77 69.31 72.58
C GLU A 50 -5.12 69.79 72.02
N SER A 51 -5.16 70.13 70.74
CA SER A 51 -6.39 70.51 70.03
C SER A 51 -7.32 69.33 69.82
N ALA A 52 -8.57 69.59 69.44
CA ALA A 52 -9.39 68.55 68.83
C ALA A 52 -8.69 68.01 67.56
N PRO A 53 -8.72 66.70 67.30
CA PRO A 53 -8.06 66.13 66.13
C PRO A 53 -8.88 66.42 64.86
N SER A 54 -8.22 66.47 63.70
CA SER A 54 -8.81 66.78 62.38
C SER A 54 -9.85 65.74 61.94
N SER A 55 -10.49 65.89 60.78
CA SER A 55 -11.14 64.74 60.15
C SER A 55 -10.10 63.71 59.67
N ILE A 56 -10.44 62.43 59.71
CA ILE A 56 -9.58 61.36 59.16
C ILE A 56 -9.57 61.44 57.63
N VAL A 57 -8.37 61.38 57.05
CA VAL A 57 -8.14 61.21 55.61
C VAL A 57 -7.58 59.82 55.34
N ASN A 58 -8.09 59.15 54.31
CA ASN A 58 -7.54 57.88 53.85
C ASN A 58 -6.45 58.17 52.80
N ALA A 59 -5.29 57.55 52.96
CA ALA A 59 -4.20 57.58 51.99
C ALA A 59 -3.79 56.14 51.66
N GLN A 60 -3.36 55.89 50.43
CA GLN A 60 -2.91 54.57 50.00
C GLN A 60 -1.48 54.67 49.48
N THR A 61 -0.59 53.82 49.98
CA THR A 61 0.69 53.57 49.29
C THR A 61 0.46 52.59 48.17
N CYS A 62 1.05 52.82 47.01
CA CYS A 62 0.92 51.90 45.89
C CYS A 62 2.02 50.84 45.89
N GLU A 63 1.73 49.68 45.29
CA GLU A 63 2.70 48.59 45.13
C GLU A 63 3.42 48.71 43.78
N ALA A 64 4.67 48.29 43.71
CA ALA A 64 5.36 48.16 42.44
C ALA A 64 4.73 47.01 41.61
N PRO A 65 4.80 47.05 40.27
CA PRO A 65 4.40 45.90 39.47
C PRO A 65 5.30 44.69 39.81
N PRO A 66 4.80 43.45 39.67
CA PRO A 66 5.62 42.25 39.79
C PRO A 66 6.83 42.30 38.84
N THR A 67 7.92 41.64 39.24
CA THR A 67 9.12 41.46 38.41
C THR A 67 8.73 40.85 37.06
N PRO A 68 9.22 41.39 35.93
CA PRO A 68 8.92 40.84 34.62
C PRO A 68 9.44 39.40 34.49
N VAL A 69 8.60 38.56 33.92
CA VAL A 69 8.92 37.17 33.59
C VAL A 69 9.47 37.12 32.17
N ILE A 70 10.61 36.47 32.02
CA ILE A 70 11.18 36.16 30.71
C ILE A 70 10.42 34.94 30.19
N MET A 71 9.55 35.16 29.21
CA MET A 71 8.66 34.12 28.69
C MET A 71 9.42 33.10 27.85
N HIS A 72 10.28 33.58 26.96
CA HIS A 72 11.14 32.77 26.09
C HIS A 72 12.16 33.67 25.38
N LEU A 73 13.21 33.06 24.83
CA LEU A 73 14.14 33.66 23.86
C LEU A 73 13.80 33.10 22.48
N PRO A 74 13.01 33.80 21.65
CA PRO A 74 12.64 33.31 20.31
C PRO A 74 13.86 33.10 19.41
N SER A 75 14.94 33.84 19.66
CA SER A 75 16.19 33.76 18.91
C SER A 75 17.37 34.27 19.77
N ALA A 76 18.59 34.17 19.25
CA ALA A 76 19.78 34.76 19.90
C ALA A 76 19.76 36.29 19.93
N THR A 77 18.83 36.92 19.20
CA THR A 77 18.75 38.36 18.99
C THR A 77 17.43 38.96 19.47
N SER A 78 16.56 38.17 20.11
CA SER A 78 15.28 38.65 20.63
C SER A 78 14.96 38.05 22.00
N VAL A 79 14.24 38.81 22.83
CA VAL A 79 13.72 38.32 24.11
C VAL A 79 12.31 38.82 24.32
N HIS A 80 11.43 37.92 24.78
CA HIS A 80 10.04 38.24 25.08
C HIS A 80 9.81 38.27 26.59
N LEU A 81 9.39 39.43 27.09
CA LEU A 81 9.06 39.69 28.48
C LEU A 81 7.54 39.78 28.66
N SER A 82 7.06 39.38 29.83
CA SER A 82 5.70 39.64 30.27
C SER A 82 5.68 40.07 31.73
N TRP A 83 4.70 40.88 32.11
CA TRP A 83 4.44 41.23 33.50
C TRP A 83 2.95 41.36 33.71
N ASN A 84 2.52 41.39 34.97
CA ASN A 84 1.15 41.72 35.32
C ASN A 84 1.11 43.12 35.94
N ALA A 85 -0.05 43.77 35.89
CA ALA A 85 -0.31 44.96 36.69
C ALA A 85 -0.26 44.61 38.19
N SER A 86 0.07 45.58 39.03
CA SER A 86 0.01 45.40 40.49
C SER A 86 -1.46 45.26 40.93
N ALA A 87 -1.71 44.59 42.06
CA ALA A 87 -3.07 44.48 42.60
C ALA A 87 -3.70 45.85 42.89
N ALA A 88 -2.86 46.84 43.22
CA ALA A 88 -3.25 48.22 43.48
C ALA A 88 -3.64 49.01 42.22
N ASP A 89 -3.32 48.54 41.01
CA ASP A 89 -3.67 49.23 39.76
C ASP A 89 -5.18 49.13 39.40
N HIS A 90 -5.95 48.34 40.16
CA HIS A 90 -7.42 48.31 40.09
C HIS A 90 -8.09 49.48 40.84
N ASP A 91 -7.31 50.28 41.57
CA ASP A 91 -7.75 51.50 42.27
C ASP A 91 -7.36 52.74 41.47
N TYR A 92 -8.28 53.71 41.33
CA TYR A 92 -8.04 54.96 40.58
C TYR A 92 -6.83 55.74 41.11
N ILE A 93 -6.53 55.64 42.40
CA ILE A 93 -5.41 56.38 43.03
C ILE A 93 -4.06 55.79 42.62
N CYS A 94 -3.98 54.48 42.46
CA CYS A 94 -2.71 53.77 42.21
C CYS A 94 -2.56 53.28 40.77
N ALA A 95 -3.58 53.41 39.94
CA ALA A 95 -3.59 53.00 38.53
C ALA A 95 -2.42 53.61 37.74
N ALA A 96 -1.59 52.72 37.19
CA ALA A 96 -0.60 53.10 36.20
C ALA A 96 -1.26 53.63 34.93
N TYR A 97 -0.78 54.78 34.44
CA TYR A 97 -1.17 55.32 33.14
C TYR A 97 -0.22 54.89 32.02
N GLY A 98 0.89 54.23 32.37
CA GLY A 98 1.84 53.65 31.45
C GLY A 98 2.93 52.86 32.18
N TYR A 99 3.73 52.15 31.41
CA TYR A 99 4.90 51.42 31.89
C TYR A 99 6.15 51.91 31.15
N GLN A 100 7.29 51.89 31.80
CA GLN A 100 8.59 52.12 31.20
C GLN A 100 9.45 50.87 31.42
N ILE A 101 9.97 50.29 30.35
CA ILE A 101 10.92 49.17 30.43
C ILE A 101 12.32 49.75 30.50
N LEU A 102 13.08 49.36 31.51
CA LEU A 102 14.48 49.73 31.69
C LEU A 102 15.34 48.53 31.31
N ILE A 103 16.31 48.74 30.42
CA ILE A 103 17.11 47.69 29.80
C ILE A 103 18.57 48.03 30.04
N ASN A 104 19.26 47.16 30.76
CA ASN A 104 20.71 47.23 30.93
C ASN A 104 21.37 45.98 30.34
N SER A 105 22.61 46.09 29.91
CA SER A 105 23.38 44.94 29.45
C SER A 105 24.84 45.00 29.86
N SER A 106 25.52 43.85 29.82
CA SER A 106 26.95 43.76 30.09
C SER A 106 27.83 44.41 29.01
N ASP A 107 27.31 44.61 27.80
CA ASP A 107 28.02 45.33 26.71
C ASP A 107 27.78 46.85 26.74
N GLY A 108 27.06 47.35 27.75
CA GLY A 108 26.90 48.78 28.01
C GLY A 108 25.65 49.41 27.42
N LEU A 109 24.69 48.62 26.92
CA LEU A 109 23.35 49.10 26.61
C LEU A 109 22.68 49.61 27.88
N ASN A 110 22.09 50.80 27.78
CA ASN A 110 21.25 51.38 28.83
C ASN A 110 20.13 52.17 28.13
N GLU A 111 19.04 51.48 27.85
CA GLU A 111 17.90 51.99 27.08
C GLU A 111 16.62 51.92 27.89
N SER A 112 15.60 52.67 27.45
CA SER A 112 14.27 52.54 28.02
C SER A 112 13.17 52.86 27.03
N ASP A 113 12.07 52.10 27.09
CA ASP A 113 10.90 52.29 26.24
C ASP A 113 9.64 52.52 27.08
N VAL A 114 8.80 53.46 26.65
CA VAL A 114 7.54 53.80 27.33
C VAL A 114 6.36 53.19 26.59
N LEU A 115 5.50 52.50 27.33
CA LEU A 115 4.37 51.71 26.86
C LEU A 115 3.07 52.22 27.48
N ASN A 116 1.96 52.03 26.77
CA ASN A 116 0.62 52.33 27.27
C ASN A 116 0.24 51.40 28.44
N ALA A 117 -0.65 51.85 29.32
CA ALA A 117 -1.09 51.08 30.49
C ALA A 117 -1.71 49.71 30.18
N SER A 118 -2.23 49.50 28.95
CA SER A 118 -2.83 48.24 28.50
C SER A 118 -1.81 47.19 28.06
N VAL A 119 -0.54 47.56 27.87
CA VAL A 119 0.50 46.67 27.35
C VAL A 119 1.18 45.96 28.52
N MET A 120 1.09 44.63 28.53
CA MET A 120 1.63 43.75 29.58
C MET A 120 2.76 42.82 29.08
N SER A 121 3.28 43.11 27.88
CA SER A 121 4.38 42.35 27.27
C SER A 121 5.26 43.28 26.44
N TYR A 122 6.52 42.87 26.27
CA TYR A 122 7.50 43.62 25.51
C TYR A 122 8.47 42.66 24.84
N GLU A 123 8.78 42.91 23.58
CA GLU A 123 9.78 42.15 22.84
C GLU A 123 10.94 43.09 22.47
N LEU A 124 12.12 42.82 23.01
CA LEU A 124 13.34 43.49 22.59
C LEU A 124 13.93 42.72 21.41
N GLN A 125 14.31 43.44 20.35
CA GLN A 125 15.01 42.92 19.18
C GLN A 125 16.43 43.48 19.12
N GLY A 126 17.32 42.83 18.37
CA GLY A 126 18.69 43.28 18.16
C GLY A 126 19.65 42.97 19.31
N LEU A 127 19.36 41.96 20.13
CA LEU A 127 20.29 41.53 21.19
C LEU A 127 21.58 40.98 20.57
N VAL A 128 22.69 41.18 21.28
CA VAL A 128 24.00 40.64 20.93
C VAL A 128 24.14 39.26 21.55
N PRO A 129 24.31 38.18 20.76
CA PRO A 129 24.43 36.82 21.28
C PRO A 129 25.54 36.69 22.35
N GLY A 130 25.24 35.99 23.44
CA GLY A 130 26.16 35.79 24.56
C GLY A 130 26.29 36.98 25.53
N THR A 131 25.55 38.05 25.32
CA THR A 131 25.53 39.21 26.22
C THR A 131 24.47 39.05 27.31
N HIS A 132 24.80 39.48 28.54
CA HIS A 132 23.87 39.49 29.66
C HIS A 132 22.98 40.73 29.61
N TYR A 133 21.66 40.55 29.82
CA TYR A 133 20.66 41.61 29.83
C TYR A 133 19.84 41.57 31.11
N ASP A 134 19.63 42.74 31.70
CA ASP A 134 18.80 42.99 32.87
C ASP A 134 17.61 43.86 32.49
N PHE A 135 16.41 43.42 32.88
CA PHE A 135 15.14 44.07 32.57
C PHE A 135 14.38 44.45 33.84
N GLN A 136 13.87 45.67 33.89
CA GLN A 136 13.00 46.16 34.97
C GLN A 136 11.80 46.87 34.39
N VAL A 137 10.63 46.68 35.00
CA VAL A 137 9.39 47.37 34.63
C VAL A 137 9.13 48.46 35.65
N ARG A 138 9.07 49.71 35.18
CA ARG A 138 8.70 50.89 35.96
C ARG A 138 7.26 51.28 35.65
N SER A 139 6.37 51.22 36.64
CA SER A 139 5.01 51.76 36.47
C SER A 139 5.00 53.27 36.65
N LEU A 140 4.35 53.99 35.74
CA LEU A 140 4.19 55.45 35.77
C LEU A 140 2.81 55.80 36.34
N VAL A 141 2.79 56.51 37.47
CA VAL A 141 1.56 56.79 38.25
C VAL A 141 1.47 58.25 38.63
N GLY A 142 0.27 58.73 38.98
CA GLY A 142 0.07 60.15 39.30
C GLY A 142 0.96 60.68 40.44
N ALA A 143 1.40 59.80 41.35
CA ALA A 143 2.27 60.14 42.48
C ALA A 143 3.79 59.91 42.22
N GLY A 144 4.20 59.54 40.99
CA GLY A 144 5.60 59.29 40.63
C GLY A 144 5.81 57.97 39.89
N VAL A 145 6.91 57.26 40.18
CA VAL A 145 7.28 56.01 39.51
C VAL A 145 7.46 54.88 40.52
N ARG A 146 7.25 53.63 40.10
CA ARG A 146 7.46 52.43 40.95
C ARG A 146 8.15 51.35 40.15
N ASP A 147 9.28 50.88 40.65
CA ASP A 147 10.16 49.96 39.94
C ASP A 147 9.98 48.53 40.45
N SER A 148 9.82 47.57 39.54
CA SER A 148 9.82 46.16 39.88
C SER A 148 11.23 45.66 40.22
N GLY A 149 11.38 44.37 40.58
CA GLY A 149 12.69 43.74 40.63
C GLY A 149 13.31 43.61 39.23
N TRP A 150 14.63 43.36 39.19
CA TRP A 150 15.32 43.05 37.95
C TRP A 150 15.11 41.58 37.56
N SER A 151 14.94 41.34 36.27
CA SER A 151 14.92 40.02 35.66
C SER A 151 16.08 39.92 34.67
N SER A 152 16.84 38.84 34.73
CA SER A 152 18.08 38.73 33.97
C SER A 152 18.14 37.49 33.09
N THR A 153 18.73 37.64 31.91
CA THR A 153 19.02 36.52 31.00
C THR A 153 20.25 36.80 30.16
N THR A 154 20.81 35.74 29.57
CA THR A 154 21.83 35.86 28.54
C THR A 154 21.15 35.61 27.19
N ALA A 155 21.49 36.41 26.17
CA ALA A 155 20.98 36.25 24.81
C ALA A 155 21.52 34.96 24.17
N GLY A 156 20.92 33.83 24.54
CA GLY A 156 21.21 32.51 24.00
C GLY A 156 20.23 32.17 22.87
N GLY A 157 20.76 31.65 21.76
CA GLY A 157 19.95 31.21 20.63
C GLY A 157 19.38 29.80 20.77
N VAL A 158 18.56 29.42 19.78
CA VAL A 158 18.19 28.02 19.58
C VAL A 158 19.48 27.20 19.36
N PRO A 159 19.67 26.05 20.01
CA PRO A 159 20.83 25.20 19.76
C PRO A 159 20.95 24.84 18.29
N SER A 160 22.19 24.66 17.82
CA SER A 160 22.46 24.13 16.48
C SER A 160 21.89 22.71 16.32
N GLN A 161 21.71 22.29 15.06
CA GLN A 161 21.21 20.96 14.74
C GLN A 161 22.06 19.88 15.41
N MET A 162 21.41 18.95 16.11
CA MET A 162 22.07 17.78 16.70
C MET A 162 22.72 16.93 15.60
N LEU A 163 23.95 16.47 15.86
CA LEU A 163 24.52 15.37 15.08
C LEU A 163 23.79 14.06 15.44
N PRO A 164 23.75 13.08 14.51
CA PRO A 164 23.16 11.78 14.79
C PRO A 164 23.77 11.12 16.03
N PRO A 165 22.97 10.45 16.89
CA PRO A 165 23.51 9.69 18.01
C PRO A 165 24.34 8.51 17.49
N VAL A 166 25.42 8.20 18.21
CA VAL A 166 26.36 7.14 17.88
C VAL A 166 26.15 5.97 18.83
N LEU A 167 26.20 4.76 18.30
CA LEU A 167 26.16 3.54 19.11
C LEU A 167 27.50 3.37 19.85
N VAL A 168 27.44 3.22 21.16
CA VAL A 168 28.60 2.90 22.00
C VAL A 168 28.74 1.38 22.04
N THR A 169 29.42 0.85 21.03
CA THR A 169 29.45 -0.59 20.71
C THR A 169 29.98 -1.46 21.85
N ASP A 170 31.01 -0.99 22.55
CA ASP A 170 31.72 -1.75 23.58
C ASP A 170 30.92 -1.96 24.88
N LEU A 171 29.78 -1.29 25.01
CA LEU A 171 28.90 -1.39 26.17
C LEU A 171 27.60 -2.14 25.87
N SER A 172 27.30 -2.40 24.59
CA SER A 172 26.05 -3.03 24.20
C SER A 172 25.95 -4.48 24.69
N THR A 173 24.78 -4.87 25.20
CA THR A 173 24.44 -6.23 25.62
C THR A 173 23.23 -6.73 24.82
N VAL A 174 22.83 -7.99 25.04
CA VAL A 174 21.66 -8.59 24.38
C VAL A 174 20.33 -7.85 24.63
N SER A 175 20.25 -7.03 25.67
CA SER A 175 19.00 -6.32 26.05
C SER A 175 19.19 -4.81 26.27
N VAL A 176 20.40 -4.29 26.03
CA VAL A 176 20.73 -2.88 26.28
C VAL A 176 21.62 -2.37 25.16
N ALA A 177 21.15 -1.35 24.45
CA ALA A 177 21.98 -0.55 23.56
C ALA A 177 22.37 0.74 24.30
N TYR A 178 23.66 1.07 24.26
CA TYR A 178 24.17 2.35 24.76
C TYR A 178 24.32 3.29 23.57
N VAL A 179 23.61 4.40 23.60
CA VAL A 179 23.72 5.47 22.60
C VAL A 179 24.36 6.71 23.25
N GLY A 180 25.25 7.36 22.52
CA GLY A 180 25.87 8.62 22.92
C GLY A 180 25.65 9.69 21.85
N TRP A 181 25.73 10.95 22.24
CA TRP A 181 25.64 12.08 21.32
C TRP A 181 26.59 13.18 21.77
N THR A 182 26.95 14.05 20.83
CA THR A 182 27.71 15.26 21.13
C THR A 182 26.73 16.37 21.49
N VAL A 183 27.07 17.14 22.53
CA VAL A 183 26.36 18.39 22.84
C VAL A 183 26.50 19.33 21.63
N PRO A 184 25.41 19.86 21.06
CA PRO A 184 25.47 20.77 19.93
C PRO A 184 26.02 22.12 20.40
N ASP A 185 26.42 23.00 19.48
CA ASP A 185 26.65 24.39 19.84
C ASP A 185 25.32 24.96 20.37
N MET A 186 25.35 25.40 21.63
CA MET A 186 24.18 25.90 22.35
C MET A 186 23.90 27.37 22.00
N ASN A 187 24.68 28.00 21.11
CA ASN A 187 24.53 29.40 20.72
C ASN A 187 24.44 30.32 21.96
N PHE A 188 25.33 30.11 22.93
CA PHE A 188 25.38 30.80 24.23
C PHE A 188 24.20 30.53 25.18
N GLY A 189 23.28 29.63 24.84
CA GLY A 189 22.21 29.16 25.72
C GLY A 189 22.67 28.10 26.73
N VAL A 190 21.85 27.86 27.76
CA VAL A 190 22.08 26.82 28.78
C VAL A 190 21.19 25.60 28.47
N PRO A 191 21.73 24.37 28.38
CA PRO A 191 20.93 23.19 28.09
C PRO A 191 19.99 22.85 29.25
N VAL A 192 18.71 22.69 28.94
CA VAL A 192 17.66 22.32 29.92
C VAL A 192 17.34 20.82 29.88
N GLY A 193 17.65 20.14 28.77
CA GLY A 193 17.47 18.69 28.60
C GLY A 193 17.68 18.23 27.15
N TYR A 194 17.60 16.92 26.92
CA TYR A 194 17.57 16.30 25.60
C TYR A 194 16.33 15.39 25.51
N GLU A 195 15.66 15.40 24.36
CA GLU A 195 14.56 14.48 24.07
C GLU A 195 15.05 13.39 23.11
N LEU A 196 14.85 12.13 23.48
CA LEU A 196 15.20 10.98 22.65
C LEU A 196 13.91 10.31 22.15
N LEU A 197 13.68 10.37 20.84
CA LEU A 197 12.56 9.71 20.18
C LEU A 197 13.02 8.35 19.65
N LEU A 198 12.37 7.27 20.10
CA LEU A 198 12.63 5.91 19.62
C LEU A 198 11.60 5.53 18.55
N PHE A 199 12.06 5.31 17.32
CA PHE A 199 11.21 4.86 16.21
C PHE A 199 11.50 3.40 15.88
N GLY A 200 10.46 2.55 15.88
CA GLY A 200 10.53 1.15 15.45
C GLY A 200 11.15 0.18 16.48
N ALA A 201 10.34 -0.75 16.98
CA ALA A 201 10.84 -1.98 17.62
C ALA A 201 10.78 -3.10 16.59
N GLY A 202 11.87 -3.29 15.84
CA GLY A 202 11.97 -4.27 14.74
C GLY A 202 13.23 -4.04 13.90
N PRO A 203 13.55 -4.92 12.93
CA PRO A 203 14.63 -4.64 11.99
C PRO A 203 14.34 -3.31 11.28
N LEU A 204 15.28 -2.35 11.39
CA LEU A 204 15.21 -1.09 10.65
C LEU A 204 15.11 -1.42 9.15
N SER A 205 14.09 -0.90 8.47
CA SER A 205 14.13 -0.81 7.01
C SER A 205 15.28 0.13 6.63
N ASP A 206 16.01 -0.17 5.56
CA ASP A 206 17.15 0.62 5.13
C ASP A 206 16.84 2.13 5.03
N ILE A 207 17.84 2.96 5.35
CA ILE A 207 17.78 4.43 5.33
C ILE A 207 17.24 4.91 3.98
N ALA A 208 16.08 5.57 4.00
CA ALA A 208 15.52 6.23 2.82
C ALA A 208 16.24 7.58 2.60
N GLU A 209 17.32 7.58 1.82
CA GLU A 209 17.88 8.82 1.28
C GLU A 209 16.84 9.48 0.36
N ILE A 210 16.22 10.61 0.74
CA ILE A 210 15.30 11.34 -0.16
C ILE A 210 16.13 12.07 -1.22
N SER A 211 16.38 11.38 -2.32
CA SER A 211 16.94 11.95 -3.55
C SER A 211 15.88 12.82 -4.23
N VAL A 212 16.20 14.10 -4.39
CA VAL A 212 15.43 15.05 -5.19
C VAL A 212 15.40 14.55 -6.65
N GLY A 213 14.20 14.43 -7.23
CA GLY A 213 14.02 14.24 -8.68
C GLY A 213 14.06 12.81 -9.22
N THR A 214 13.91 11.77 -8.41
CA THR A 214 13.80 10.41 -8.96
C THR A 214 12.46 10.24 -9.67
N VAL A 215 12.52 10.07 -10.99
CA VAL A 215 11.35 9.66 -11.79
C VAL A 215 10.89 8.29 -11.28
N PRO A 216 9.64 8.16 -10.80
CA PRO A 216 9.12 6.87 -10.34
C PRO A 216 9.14 5.82 -11.46
N THR A 217 9.34 4.56 -11.11
CA THR A 217 9.36 3.45 -12.10
C THR A 217 8.09 2.63 -11.97
N VAL A 218 7.25 2.63 -13.01
CA VAL A 218 6.06 1.77 -13.08
C VAL A 218 6.50 0.32 -13.26
N GLN A 219 6.01 -0.56 -12.41
CA GLN A 219 6.21 -1.99 -12.48
C GLN A 219 5.23 -2.62 -13.49
N PRO A 220 5.50 -3.86 -13.96
CA PRO A 220 4.56 -4.57 -14.81
C PRO A 220 3.18 -4.66 -14.14
N PRO A 221 2.10 -4.31 -14.84
CA PRO A 221 0.75 -4.44 -14.31
C PRO A 221 0.36 -5.90 -14.10
N TRP A 222 -0.59 -6.13 -13.20
CA TRP A 222 -1.24 -7.42 -13.04
C TRP A 222 -2.75 -7.27 -13.07
N LEU A 223 -3.42 -8.30 -13.58
CA LEU A 223 -4.88 -8.38 -13.60
C LEU A 223 -5.36 -8.89 -12.23
N GLU A 224 -6.30 -8.18 -11.61
CA GLU A 224 -6.85 -8.56 -10.30
C GLU A 224 -8.06 -9.48 -10.43
N ASP A 225 -8.92 -9.19 -11.41
CA ASP A 225 -10.10 -9.98 -11.74
C ASP A 225 -10.10 -10.31 -13.24
N ALA A 226 -10.23 -11.60 -13.55
CA ALA A 226 -10.28 -12.08 -14.93
C ALA A 226 -11.69 -11.96 -15.55
N ASP A 227 -12.71 -11.75 -14.72
CA ASP A 227 -14.10 -11.70 -15.11
C ASP A 227 -14.58 -10.24 -15.26
N ASN A 228 -13.93 -9.30 -14.56
CA ASN A 228 -14.10 -7.85 -14.73
C ASN A 228 -12.75 -7.23 -15.07
N CYS A 229 -12.57 -6.76 -16.30
CA CYS A 229 -11.32 -6.19 -16.78
C CYS A 229 -10.81 -5.14 -15.77
N SER A 230 -9.78 -5.50 -15.00
CA SER A 230 -9.27 -4.68 -13.90
C SER A 230 -7.77 -4.85 -13.78
N LEU A 231 -7.04 -3.81 -14.17
CA LEU A 231 -5.59 -3.78 -14.15
C LEU A 231 -5.12 -2.96 -12.97
N ASN A 232 -4.11 -3.50 -12.29
CA ASN A 232 -3.41 -2.78 -11.27
C ASN A 232 -1.98 -2.49 -11.70
N TRP A 233 -1.54 -1.27 -11.43
CA TRP A 233 -0.14 -0.88 -11.57
C TRP A 233 0.44 -0.59 -10.20
N ARG A 234 1.69 -1.01 -9.99
CA ARG A 234 2.52 -0.54 -8.86
C ARG A 234 3.63 0.30 -9.42
N TRP A 235 4.20 1.15 -8.59
CA TRP A 235 5.43 1.83 -8.93
C TRP A 235 6.35 1.91 -7.72
N ASN A 236 7.64 1.94 -8.02
CA ASN A 236 8.63 2.33 -7.03
C ASN A 236 8.57 3.85 -6.93
N GLY A 237 8.02 4.32 -5.83
CA GLY A 237 7.88 5.74 -5.52
C GLY A 237 8.29 6.01 -4.08
N ARG A 238 8.45 7.29 -3.74
CA ARG A 238 8.68 7.75 -2.38
C ARG A 238 7.48 8.55 -1.89
N LEU A 239 7.49 8.94 -0.62
CA LEU A 239 6.51 9.89 -0.09
C LEU A 239 6.65 11.21 -0.87
N VAL A 240 5.62 11.60 -1.62
CA VAL A 240 5.58 12.84 -2.42
C VAL A 240 4.20 13.49 -2.28
N HIS A 241 4.06 14.74 -2.73
CA HIS A 241 2.82 15.50 -2.59
C HIS A 241 1.69 14.86 -3.42
N SER A 242 1.93 14.64 -4.70
CA SER A 242 0.98 14.00 -5.62
C SER A 242 1.70 13.11 -6.63
N TYR A 243 0.96 12.18 -7.23
CA TYR A 243 1.39 11.46 -8.43
C TYR A 243 0.44 11.76 -9.58
N GLU A 244 0.97 11.84 -10.80
CA GLU A 244 0.17 11.83 -12.01
C GLU A 244 0.43 10.53 -12.78
N PHE A 245 -0.64 9.88 -13.19
CA PHE A 245 -0.61 8.59 -13.88
C PHE A 245 -1.20 8.75 -15.27
N LYS A 246 -0.46 8.34 -16.30
CA LYS A 246 -0.90 8.40 -17.69
C LYS A 246 -1.09 6.99 -18.24
N LEU A 247 -2.29 6.68 -18.71
CA LEU A 247 -2.63 5.44 -19.37
C LEU A 247 -2.73 5.64 -20.87
N GLU A 248 -2.32 4.63 -21.61
CA GLU A 248 -2.50 4.55 -23.06
C GLU A 248 -3.11 3.20 -23.40
N ALA A 249 -4.20 3.24 -24.17
CA ALA A 249 -4.78 2.07 -24.82
C ALA A 249 -4.45 2.11 -26.31
N SER A 250 -4.04 0.97 -26.86
CA SER A 250 -3.78 0.80 -28.28
C SER A 250 -4.53 -0.42 -28.82
N ASP A 251 -5.13 -0.24 -29.99
CA ASP A 251 -5.64 -1.32 -30.83
C ASP A 251 -4.59 -1.65 -31.90
N ASN A 252 -4.09 -2.89 -31.90
CA ASN A 252 -3.09 -3.37 -32.87
C ASN A 252 -3.56 -3.19 -34.34
N GLU A 253 -4.88 -3.15 -34.57
CA GLU A 253 -5.46 -3.06 -35.92
C GLU A 253 -5.67 -1.62 -36.44
N THR A 254 -5.85 -0.62 -35.58
CA THR A 254 -6.28 0.72 -36.01
C THR A 254 -5.30 1.84 -35.70
N SER A 255 -4.26 1.57 -34.90
CA SER A 255 -3.34 2.60 -34.38
C SER A 255 -4.04 3.75 -33.64
N LEU A 256 -5.29 3.53 -33.19
CA LEU A 256 -6.01 4.46 -32.33
C LEU A 256 -5.35 4.45 -30.96
N LEU A 257 -4.84 5.62 -30.57
CA LEU A 257 -4.22 5.86 -29.26
C LEU A 257 -5.21 6.68 -28.44
N VAL A 258 -5.69 6.10 -27.34
CA VAL A 258 -6.49 6.83 -26.35
C VAL A 258 -5.68 6.98 -25.08
N GLU A 259 -5.38 8.23 -24.73
CA GLU A 259 -4.63 8.59 -23.53
C GLU A 259 -5.55 9.21 -22.48
N GLU A 260 -5.35 8.84 -21.22
CA GLU A 260 -6.01 9.45 -20.07
C GLU A 260 -5.03 9.71 -18.93
N VAL A 261 -5.15 10.86 -18.26
CA VAL A 261 -4.28 11.27 -17.15
C VAL A 261 -5.09 11.38 -15.87
N TRP A 262 -4.66 10.64 -14.86
CA TRP A 262 -5.27 10.61 -13.54
C TRP A 262 -4.36 11.30 -12.52
N ILE A 263 -4.95 12.16 -11.70
CA ILE A 263 -4.22 12.87 -10.64
C ILE A 263 -4.52 12.20 -9.31
N LEU A 264 -3.47 11.65 -8.70
CA LEU A 264 -3.52 10.96 -7.42
C LEU A 264 -3.17 11.95 -6.31
N ASN A 265 -4.19 12.73 -5.91
CA ASN A 265 -4.06 13.82 -4.96
C ASN A 265 -3.56 13.38 -3.58
N GLY A 266 -2.56 14.08 -3.06
CA GLY A 266 -2.15 14.12 -1.65
C GLY A 266 -1.88 15.57 -1.25
N SER A 267 -1.49 15.81 0.00
CA SER A 267 -1.16 17.14 0.52
C SER A 267 0.18 17.14 1.26
N PHE A 268 0.64 18.30 1.72
CA PHE A 268 1.84 18.36 2.56
C PHE A 268 1.63 17.67 3.91
N ASP A 269 0.46 17.89 4.53
CA ASP A 269 0.12 17.31 5.84
C ASP A 269 -0.29 15.83 5.73
N GLU A 270 -0.78 15.41 4.57
CA GLU A 270 -1.17 14.03 4.25
C GLU A 270 -0.64 13.62 2.86
N PRO A 271 0.68 13.38 2.73
CA PRO A 271 1.29 13.07 1.45
C PRO A 271 0.82 11.72 0.91
N ARG A 272 0.76 11.59 -0.42
CA ARG A 272 0.21 10.40 -1.06
C ARG A 272 1.19 9.23 -0.91
N LEU A 273 0.80 8.26 -0.10
CA LEU A 273 1.50 6.97 0.09
C LEU A 273 1.09 5.88 -0.90
N GLY A 274 0.05 6.13 -1.71
CA GLY A 274 -0.42 5.15 -2.68
C GLY A 274 0.68 4.86 -3.70
N LEU A 275 1.26 3.66 -3.64
CA LEU A 275 2.23 3.14 -4.61
C LEU A 275 1.58 2.16 -5.61
N GLN A 276 0.25 2.19 -5.65
CA GLN A 276 -0.55 1.37 -6.55
C GLN A 276 -1.80 2.12 -7.02
N LEU A 277 -2.25 1.78 -8.22
CA LEU A 277 -3.48 2.25 -8.82
C LEU A 277 -4.20 1.06 -9.46
N SER A 278 -5.48 0.90 -9.12
CA SER A 278 -6.40 -0.05 -9.74
C SER A 278 -7.29 0.72 -10.71
N VAL A 279 -7.40 0.25 -11.95
CA VAL A 279 -8.31 0.77 -12.96
C VAL A 279 -9.14 -0.38 -13.50
N ASP A 280 -10.44 -0.17 -13.56
CA ASP A 280 -11.43 -1.12 -14.07
C ASP A 280 -12.23 -0.50 -15.22
N SER A 281 -13.07 -1.30 -15.87
CA SER A 281 -13.92 -0.82 -16.98
C SER A 281 -14.96 0.22 -16.58
N ASP A 282 -15.32 0.31 -15.29
CA ASP A 282 -16.26 1.32 -14.79
C ASP A 282 -15.58 2.69 -14.66
N SER A 283 -14.31 2.70 -14.24
CA SER A 283 -13.50 3.89 -14.09
C SER A 283 -12.85 4.35 -15.40
N TRP A 284 -12.54 3.43 -16.32
CA TRP A 284 -12.06 3.76 -17.66
C TRP A 284 -12.71 2.88 -18.75
N PRO A 285 -13.66 3.41 -19.53
CA PRO A 285 -14.41 2.63 -20.52
C PRO A 285 -13.57 2.03 -21.66
N GLU A 286 -12.37 2.55 -21.89
CA GLU A 286 -11.45 2.05 -22.92
C GLU A 286 -10.71 0.77 -22.49
N LEU A 287 -10.83 0.39 -21.21
CA LEU A 287 -10.30 -0.84 -20.64
C LEU A 287 -11.15 -2.06 -21.09
N VAL A 288 -10.99 -2.41 -22.37
CA VAL A 288 -11.75 -3.47 -23.06
C VAL A 288 -10.85 -4.69 -23.30
N TYR A 289 -11.45 -5.88 -23.27
CA TYR A 289 -10.75 -7.13 -23.60
C TYR A 289 -10.13 -7.09 -25.00
N GLY A 290 -8.92 -7.64 -25.11
CA GLY A 290 -8.17 -7.72 -26.38
C GLY A 290 -7.34 -6.48 -26.72
N ARG A 291 -7.42 -5.41 -25.91
CA ARG A 291 -6.58 -4.22 -26.06
C ARG A 291 -5.27 -4.31 -25.28
N HIS A 292 -4.30 -3.52 -25.73
CA HIS A 292 -2.96 -3.44 -25.16
C HIS A 292 -2.89 -2.15 -24.34
N PHE A 293 -2.43 -2.26 -23.10
CA PHE A 293 -2.38 -1.13 -22.18
C PHE A 293 -0.97 -0.91 -21.66
N ARG A 294 -0.54 0.33 -21.57
CA ARG A 294 0.69 0.68 -20.85
C ARG A 294 0.49 1.97 -20.10
N ALA A 295 1.30 2.15 -19.08
CA ALA A 295 1.23 3.31 -18.22
C ALA A 295 2.59 3.95 -17.98
N ALA A 296 2.59 5.26 -17.82
CA ALA A 296 3.71 6.06 -17.35
C ALA A 296 3.29 6.86 -16.12
N ILE A 297 4.23 7.15 -15.23
CA ILE A 297 3.96 7.91 -14.00
C ILE A 297 4.98 9.00 -13.78
N ARG A 298 4.55 10.09 -13.14
CA ARG A 298 5.45 11.13 -12.62
C ARG A 298 5.01 11.59 -11.24
N ALA A 299 5.93 12.17 -10.50
CA ALA A 299 5.71 12.65 -9.15
C ALA A 299 5.74 14.18 -9.11
N GLU A 300 4.99 14.75 -8.18
CA GLU A 300 5.04 16.18 -7.84
C GLU A 300 5.44 16.35 -6.38
N ASN A 301 6.35 17.29 -6.13
CA ASN A 301 6.70 17.73 -4.78
C ASN A 301 6.80 19.26 -4.74
N GLU A 302 7.24 19.81 -3.60
CA GLU A 302 7.37 21.27 -3.40
C GLU A 302 8.34 21.96 -4.37
N LEU A 303 9.23 21.20 -5.01
CA LEU A 303 10.19 21.72 -5.99
C LEU A 303 9.65 21.67 -7.43
N GLY A 304 8.57 20.94 -7.67
CA GLY A 304 7.88 20.83 -8.96
C GLY A 304 7.60 19.39 -9.40
N VAL A 305 7.19 19.26 -10.65
CA VAL A 305 6.87 17.98 -11.29
C VAL A 305 8.11 17.30 -11.88
N SER A 306 8.23 15.99 -11.71
CA SER A 306 9.26 15.20 -12.38
C SER A 306 8.96 15.03 -13.88
N ALA A 307 9.95 14.55 -14.63
CA ALA A 307 9.69 13.96 -15.94
C ALA A 307 8.79 12.72 -15.82
N TRP A 308 8.13 12.35 -16.91
CA TRP A 308 7.44 11.06 -17.03
C TRP A 308 8.44 9.90 -16.98
N SER A 309 8.03 8.80 -16.37
CA SER A 309 8.73 7.53 -16.48
C SER A 309 8.73 7.00 -17.90
N ASP A 310 9.63 6.05 -18.16
CA ASP A 310 9.43 5.14 -19.28
C ASP A 310 8.08 4.43 -19.13
N TRP A 311 7.50 4.04 -20.26
CA TRP A 311 6.29 3.24 -20.26
C TRP A 311 6.54 1.88 -19.60
N SER A 312 5.59 1.43 -18.78
CA SER A 312 5.56 0.05 -18.30
C SER A 312 5.48 -0.96 -19.45
N PRO A 313 5.89 -2.22 -19.22
CA PRO A 313 5.57 -3.31 -20.15
C PRO A 313 4.07 -3.37 -20.43
N THR A 314 3.72 -3.77 -21.65
CA THR A 314 2.34 -3.88 -22.10
C THR A 314 1.55 -4.87 -21.23
N ALA A 315 0.46 -4.40 -20.65
CA ALA A 315 -0.60 -5.19 -20.05
C ALA A 315 -1.59 -5.66 -21.10
N TYR A 316 -2.16 -6.81 -20.85
CA TYR A 316 -3.26 -7.34 -21.64
C TYR A 316 -4.44 -7.59 -20.73
N CYS A 317 -5.55 -6.95 -21.06
CA CYS A 317 -6.82 -7.37 -20.48
C CYS A 317 -7.36 -8.53 -21.31
N ILE A 318 -7.18 -9.75 -20.79
CA ILE A 318 -7.62 -11.00 -21.42
C ILE A 318 -8.51 -11.69 -20.40
N PRO A 319 -9.72 -12.12 -20.79
CA PRO A 319 -10.59 -12.85 -19.88
C PRO A 319 -10.01 -14.24 -19.60
N ARG A 320 -10.67 -15.00 -18.71
CA ARG A 320 -10.40 -16.44 -18.59
C ARG A 320 -10.54 -17.11 -19.97
N PRO A 321 -9.66 -18.05 -20.32
CA PRO A 321 -9.85 -18.85 -21.52
C PRO A 321 -11.20 -19.56 -21.50
N GLY A 322 -11.86 -19.64 -22.65
CA GLY A 322 -13.00 -20.51 -22.87
C GLY A 322 -12.63 -21.99 -22.78
N THR A 323 -13.65 -22.85 -22.74
CA THR A 323 -13.46 -24.30 -22.72
C THR A 323 -12.96 -24.79 -24.08
N VAL A 324 -11.92 -25.63 -24.08
CA VAL A 324 -11.45 -26.34 -25.28
C VAL A 324 -12.50 -27.37 -25.70
N SER A 325 -12.73 -27.52 -27.00
CA SER A 325 -13.65 -28.52 -27.56
C SER A 325 -12.91 -29.68 -28.23
N GLY A 326 -13.65 -30.74 -28.56
CA GLY A 326 -13.14 -31.82 -29.41
C GLY A 326 -12.14 -32.76 -28.75
N LEU A 327 -12.00 -32.77 -27.41
CA LEU A 327 -11.10 -33.71 -26.74
C LEU A 327 -11.51 -35.17 -27.02
N VAL A 328 -10.69 -35.88 -27.77
CA VAL A 328 -10.89 -37.27 -28.21
C VAL A 328 -9.59 -38.06 -28.18
N ARG A 329 -9.68 -39.39 -28.41
CA ARG A 329 -8.52 -40.16 -28.84
C ARG A 329 -8.14 -39.72 -30.25
N ASP A 330 -6.85 -39.43 -30.49
CA ASP A 330 -6.36 -39.05 -31.82
C ASP A 330 -6.68 -40.15 -32.84
N PRO A 331 -7.53 -39.90 -33.85
CA PRO A 331 -7.94 -40.91 -34.82
C PRO A 331 -6.87 -41.18 -35.88
N ASN A 332 -5.82 -40.35 -35.96
CA ASN A 332 -4.80 -40.42 -37.01
C ASN A 332 -3.55 -41.18 -36.57
N VAL A 333 -3.54 -41.71 -35.35
CA VAL A 333 -2.38 -42.43 -34.81
C VAL A 333 -2.75 -43.85 -34.42
N ASP A 334 -1.88 -44.79 -34.81
CA ASP A 334 -2.06 -46.21 -34.51
C ASP A 334 -2.09 -46.46 -33.00
N ILE A 335 -3.02 -47.32 -32.57
CA ILE A 335 -3.23 -47.65 -31.17
C ILE A 335 -2.06 -48.50 -30.64
N THR A 336 -1.39 -47.98 -29.61
CA THR A 336 -0.30 -48.67 -28.90
C THR A 336 -0.73 -49.00 -27.48
N ALA A 337 -0.41 -50.23 -27.01
CA ALA A 337 -0.73 -50.63 -25.63
C ALA A 337 -0.11 -49.69 -24.60
N GLY A 338 -0.89 -49.29 -23.60
CA GLY A 338 -0.41 -48.44 -22.50
C GLY A 338 -0.24 -46.97 -22.87
N ILE A 339 -0.31 -46.59 -24.16
CA ILE A 339 -0.20 -45.21 -24.62
C ILE A 339 -1.55 -44.73 -25.11
N VAL A 340 -2.03 -43.62 -24.55
CA VAL A 340 -3.24 -42.95 -25.03
C VAL A 340 -2.83 -41.66 -25.72
N GLN A 341 -3.07 -41.60 -27.03
CA GLN A 341 -2.90 -40.38 -27.81
C GLN A 341 -4.18 -39.56 -27.75
N LEU A 342 -4.11 -38.38 -27.14
CA LEU A 342 -5.21 -37.43 -27.05
C LEU A 342 -5.07 -36.38 -28.15
N ALA A 343 -6.19 -35.98 -28.75
CA ALA A 343 -6.25 -34.84 -29.66
C ALA A 343 -7.46 -33.94 -29.31
N TRP A 344 -7.40 -32.67 -29.68
CA TRP A 344 -8.47 -31.71 -29.46
C TRP A 344 -8.55 -30.67 -30.58
N ASP A 345 -9.61 -29.85 -30.58
CA ASP A 345 -9.77 -28.80 -31.58
C ASP A 345 -8.73 -27.68 -31.37
N PRO A 346 -8.17 -27.09 -32.44
CA PRO A 346 -7.30 -25.93 -32.34
C PRO A 346 -7.95 -24.77 -31.61
N VAL A 347 -7.15 -24.01 -30.84
CA VAL A 347 -7.64 -22.85 -30.11
C VAL A 347 -7.89 -21.70 -31.06
N THR A 348 -9.00 -20.97 -30.84
CA THR A 348 -9.35 -19.76 -31.60
C THR A 348 -9.19 -18.52 -30.71
N SER A 349 -9.12 -17.33 -31.32
CA SER A 349 -9.09 -16.07 -30.58
C SER A 349 -10.29 -15.88 -29.64
N ALA A 350 -11.45 -16.43 -30.00
CA ALA A 350 -12.65 -16.44 -29.15
C ALA A 350 -12.46 -17.28 -27.88
N ILE A 351 -11.79 -18.43 -27.98
CA ILE A 351 -11.46 -19.27 -26.82
C ILE A 351 -10.31 -18.66 -26.02
N ALA A 352 -9.32 -18.09 -26.68
CA ALA A 352 -8.18 -17.47 -26.01
C ALA A 352 -8.51 -16.15 -25.32
N GLY A 353 -9.60 -15.49 -25.72
CA GLY A 353 -10.00 -14.18 -25.21
C GLY A 353 -9.20 -13.00 -25.78
N SER A 354 -8.36 -13.24 -26.78
CA SER A 354 -7.50 -12.22 -27.41
C SER A 354 -7.23 -12.59 -28.87
N SER A 355 -7.10 -11.59 -29.75
CA SER A 355 -6.63 -11.74 -31.12
C SER A 355 -5.13 -12.05 -31.21
N ASP A 356 -4.33 -11.55 -30.25
CA ASP A 356 -2.87 -11.71 -30.21
C ASP A 356 -2.44 -12.92 -29.37
N TRP A 357 -3.33 -13.88 -29.14
CA TRP A 357 -3.07 -15.02 -28.26
C TRP A 357 -1.88 -15.89 -28.70
N GLU A 358 -1.58 -15.89 -29.99
CA GLU A 358 -0.44 -16.64 -30.55
C GLU A 358 0.90 -16.06 -30.06
N GLU A 359 1.01 -14.74 -29.91
CA GLU A 359 2.22 -14.06 -29.38
C GLU A 359 2.30 -14.15 -27.85
N LEU A 360 1.15 -14.15 -27.17
CA LEU A 360 1.08 -14.15 -25.71
C LEU A 360 1.34 -15.53 -25.10
N GLY A 361 1.07 -16.57 -25.88
CA GLY A 361 1.16 -17.95 -25.45
C GLY A 361 0.02 -18.36 -24.53
N LEU A 362 -0.41 -19.60 -24.71
CA LEU A 362 -1.31 -20.33 -23.81
C LEU A 362 -0.58 -21.55 -23.26
N GLN A 363 -1.14 -22.12 -22.20
CA GLN A 363 -0.69 -23.40 -21.67
C GLN A 363 -1.86 -24.37 -21.58
N TYR A 364 -1.75 -25.52 -22.24
CA TYR A 364 -2.64 -26.66 -22.02
C TYR A 364 -2.28 -27.34 -20.69
N ASP A 365 -3.27 -27.65 -19.87
CA ASP A 365 -3.12 -28.38 -18.61
C ASP A 365 -3.98 -29.65 -18.68
N ILE A 366 -3.33 -30.78 -18.98
CA ILE A 366 -3.96 -32.08 -19.19
C ILE A 366 -4.01 -32.83 -17.86
N TRP A 367 -5.20 -33.25 -17.46
CA TRP A 367 -5.44 -34.00 -16.25
C TRP A 367 -5.95 -35.40 -16.57
N GLY A 368 -5.58 -36.35 -15.71
CA GLY A 368 -6.01 -37.73 -15.83
C GLY A 368 -6.24 -38.40 -14.48
N LYS A 369 -6.98 -39.49 -14.50
CA LYS A 369 -7.04 -40.47 -13.42
C LYS A 369 -7.42 -41.85 -13.98
N PRO A 370 -6.92 -42.95 -13.39
CA PRO A 370 -7.46 -44.28 -13.67
C PRO A 370 -8.90 -44.40 -13.15
N HIS A 371 -9.72 -45.21 -13.82
CA HIS A 371 -11.13 -45.41 -13.47
C HIS A 371 -11.29 -46.03 -12.06
N PRO A 372 -12.32 -45.62 -11.29
CA PRO A 372 -12.49 -45.95 -9.86
C PRO A 372 -12.57 -47.44 -9.50
N ASN A 373 -12.76 -48.34 -10.47
CA ASN A 373 -12.76 -49.79 -10.25
C ASN A 373 -11.41 -50.32 -9.69
N PHE A 374 -10.35 -49.51 -9.70
CA PHE A 374 -9.01 -49.88 -9.26
C PHE A 374 -8.49 -49.06 -8.06
N GLY A 375 -9.38 -48.31 -7.39
CA GLY A 375 -9.06 -47.50 -6.22
C GLY A 375 -9.65 -46.10 -6.31
N ASN A 376 -9.81 -45.44 -5.17
CA ASN A 376 -10.27 -44.05 -5.13
C ASN A 376 -9.09 -43.13 -5.48
N VAL A 377 -8.84 -42.94 -6.77
CA VAL A 377 -7.73 -42.11 -7.28
C VAL A 377 -8.26 -40.72 -7.63
N SER A 378 -7.63 -39.69 -7.07
CA SER A 378 -7.93 -38.30 -7.38
C SER A 378 -7.41 -37.92 -8.76
N TRP A 379 -8.02 -36.90 -9.36
CA TRP A 379 -7.50 -36.23 -10.55
C TRP A 379 -6.07 -35.72 -10.29
N GLU A 380 -5.15 -35.94 -11.23
CA GLU A 380 -3.79 -35.39 -11.22
C GLU A 380 -3.48 -34.68 -12.55
N SER A 381 -2.70 -33.60 -12.49
CA SER A 381 -2.14 -32.96 -13.70
C SER A 381 -1.03 -33.86 -14.23
N LEU A 382 -1.22 -34.37 -15.45
CA LEU A 382 -0.28 -35.28 -16.10
C LEU A 382 0.77 -34.52 -16.91
N LEU A 383 0.35 -33.45 -17.57
CA LEU A 383 1.21 -32.73 -18.50
C LEU A 383 0.75 -31.29 -18.70
N GLN A 384 1.71 -30.38 -18.82
CA GLN A 384 1.49 -28.99 -19.19
C GLN A 384 2.30 -28.65 -20.44
N ILE A 385 1.66 -28.03 -21.43
CA ILE A 385 2.26 -27.74 -22.74
C ILE A 385 2.06 -26.26 -23.06
N ASN A 386 3.15 -25.50 -23.24
CA ASN A 386 3.10 -24.09 -23.65
C ASN A 386 3.01 -24.00 -25.18
N THR A 387 2.22 -23.06 -25.70
CA THR A 387 2.04 -22.88 -27.15
C THR A 387 3.09 -21.96 -27.81
N HIS A 388 3.92 -21.25 -27.04
CA HIS A 388 4.80 -20.17 -27.54
C HIS A 388 6.31 -20.52 -27.60
N GLU A 389 6.73 -21.77 -27.39
CA GLU A 389 8.14 -22.14 -27.64
C GLU A 389 8.39 -22.50 -29.12
N GLY A 390 8.54 -21.48 -29.96
CA GLY A 390 9.42 -21.54 -31.13
C GLY A 390 8.96 -22.22 -32.42
N ASP A 391 7.67 -22.50 -32.62
CA ASP A 391 7.16 -23.09 -33.90
C ASP A 391 5.95 -22.33 -34.49
N PRO A 392 5.77 -22.34 -35.84
CA PRO A 392 4.77 -21.56 -36.57
C PRO A 392 3.32 -22.04 -36.29
N PRO A 393 2.27 -21.32 -36.74
CA PRO A 393 0.98 -21.28 -36.06
C PRO A 393 0.28 -22.63 -36.01
N VAL A 394 -0.43 -22.84 -34.90
CA VAL A 394 -1.20 -24.02 -34.49
C VAL A 394 -2.39 -24.27 -35.44
N ALA A 395 -2.11 -24.58 -36.70
CA ALA A 395 -3.10 -25.00 -37.71
C ALA A 395 -3.24 -26.53 -37.79
N VAL A 396 -2.48 -27.27 -36.97
CA VAL A 396 -2.56 -28.72 -36.85
C VAL A 396 -3.43 -29.03 -35.63
N THR A 397 -4.28 -30.05 -35.73
CA THR A 397 -4.99 -30.60 -34.57
C THR A 397 -3.97 -30.94 -33.48
N PRO A 398 -3.97 -30.24 -32.34
CA PRO A 398 -3.02 -30.50 -31.27
C PRO A 398 -3.23 -31.92 -30.72
N SER A 399 -2.13 -32.65 -30.55
CA SER A 399 -2.17 -34.00 -29.99
C SER A 399 -0.98 -34.30 -29.08
N VAL A 400 -1.20 -35.22 -28.13
CA VAL A 400 -0.18 -35.64 -27.18
C VAL A 400 -0.33 -37.09 -26.77
N ALA A 401 0.79 -37.78 -26.62
CA ALA A 401 0.85 -39.14 -26.10
C ALA A 401 0.99 -39.13 -24.57
N ILE A 402 0.08 -39.82 -23.89
CA ILE A 402 0.13 -40.05 -22.44
C ILE A 402 0.46 -41.50 -22.18
N ASP A 403 1.58 -41.75 -21.50
CA ASP A 403 1.92 -43.07 -21.00
C ASP A 403 1.11 -43.37 -19.73
N THR A 404 0.25 -44.38 -19.82
CA THR A 404 -0.59 -44.87 -18.71
C THR A 404 0.03 -46.09 -18.01
N PHE A 405 1.18 -46.57 -18.48
CA PHE A 405 1.95 -47.70 -17.93
C PHE A 405 2.81 -47.27 -16.73
N PRO A 406 3.13 -48.15 -15.75
CA PRO A 406 2.68 -49.53 -15.54
C PRO A 406 1.33 -49.65 -14.82
N ARG A 407 0.56 -48.56 -14.70
CA ARG A 407 -0.60 -48.49 -13.80
C ARG A 407 -1.91 -49.01 -14.38
N THR A 408 -1.90 -49.61 -15.57
CA THR A 408 -3.12 -50.07 -16.25
C THR A 408 -3.20 -51.59 -16.38
N PRO A 409 -3.89 -52.26 -15.44
CA PRO A 409 -4.32 -53.63 -15.60
C PRO A 409 -5.17 -53.83 -16.86
N VAL A 410 -5.24 -55.08 -17.33
CA VAL A 410 -6.23 -55.57 -18.31
C VAL A 410 -7.64 -55.08 -17.92
N ASN A 411 -8.43 -54.62 -18.90
CA ASN A 411 -9.78 -54.06 -18.73
C ASN A 411 -9.87 -52.73 -17.94
N SER A 412 -8.82 -51.90 -17.99
CA SER A 412 -8.79 -50.57 -17.37
C SER A 412 -9.24 -49.44 -18.30
N TYR A 413 -9.79 -48.39 -17.69
CA TYR A 413 -10.15 -47.15 -18.35
C TYR A 413 -9.44 -45.99 -17.66
N TRP A 414 -9.20 -44.93 -18.42
CA TRP A 414 -8.74 -43.64 -17.91
C TRP A 414 -9.79 -42.58 -18.21
N ALA A 415 -9.96 -41.66 -17.26
CA ALA A 415 -10.68 -40.42 -17.49
C ALA A 415 -9.65 -39.31 -17.72
N PHE A 416 -9.88 -38.50 -18.75
CA PHE A 416 -9.07 -37.34 -19.11
C PHE A 416 -9.93 -36.08 -19.15
N LYS A 417 -9.33 -34.95 -18.82
CA LYS A 417 -9.91 -33.63 -19.05
C LYS A 417 -8.80 -32.62 -19.27
N LEU A 418 -9.09 -31.59 -20.05
CA LEU A 418 -8.13 -30.55 -20.43
C LEU A 418 -8.69 -29.19 -20.03
N ARG A 419 -7.81 -28.24 -19.72
CA ARG A 419 -8.16 -26.81 -19.64
C ARG A 419 -6.99 -25.97 -20.15
N LEU A 420 -7.28 -24.71 -20.42
CA LEU A 420 -6.30 -23.72 -20.82
C LEU A 420 -5.92 -22.81 -19.66
N LYS A 421 -4.68 -22.32 -19.69
CA LYS A 421 -4.18 -21.23 -18.87
C LYS A 421 -3.67 -20.13 -19.80
N ASN A 422 -4.08 -18.88 -19.53
CA ASN A 422 -3.59 -17.72 -20.28
C ASN A 422 -2.27 -17.16 -19.71
N HIS A 423 -1.69 -16.19 -20.41
CA HIS A 423 -0.49 -15.45 -20.00
C HIS A 423 -0.61 -14.84 -18.59
N ASN A 424 -1.80 -14.38 -18.22
CA ASN A 424 -2.10 -13.80 -16.91
C ASN A 424 -2.22 -14.83 -15.79
N GLY A 425 -2.12 -16.12 -16.11
CA GLY A 425 -2.14 -17.22 -15.15
C GLY A 425 -3.52 -17.75 -14.79
N PHE A 426 -4.58 -17.26 -15.43
CA PHE A 426 -5.95 -17.71 -15.18
C PHE A 426 -6.27 -18.97 -15.98
N TYR A 427 -6.93 -19.90 -15.30
CA TYR A 427 -7.44 -21.13 -15.89
C TYR A 427 -8.88 -20.94 -16.38
N GLY A 428 -9.14 -21.47 -17.57
CA GLY A 428 -10.49 -21.73 -18.06
C GLY A 428 -11.12 -22.98 -17.44
N ASP A 429 -12.36 -23.25 -17.82
CA ASP A 429 -13.07 -24.46 -17.42
C ASP A 429 -12.45 -25.71 -18.05
N PHE A 430 -12.61 -26.84 -17.35
CA PHE A 430 -12.27 -28.13 -17.90
C PHE A 430 -13.23 -28.54 -19.02
N THR A 431 -12.71 -29.25 -20.02
CA THR A 431 -13.52 -30.00 -20.99
C THR A 431 -14.42 -31.01 -20.27
N THR A 432 -15.43 -31.53 -20.97
CA THR A 432 -16.13 -32.73 -20.53
C THR A 432 -15.14 -33.88 -20.32
N GLU A 433 -15.39 -34.72 -19.31
CA GLU A 433 -14.52 -35.87 -19.01
C GLU A 433 -14.57 -36.88 -20.18
N LEU A 434 -13.41 -37.18 -20.74
CA LEU A 434 -13.23 -38.18 -21.78
C LEU A 434 -12.79 -39.49 -21.15
N HIS A 435 -13.58 -40.54 -21.34
CA HIS A 435 -13.29 -41.87 -20.82
C HIS A 435 -12.76 -42.77 -21.94
N LEU A 436 -11.52 -43.26 -21.81
CA LEU A 436 -10.87 -44.10 -22.81
C LEU A 436 -10.40 -45.43 -22.21
N SER A 437 -10.56 -46.51 -22.97
CA SER A 437 -9.98 -47.81 -22.63
C SER A 437 -8.50 -47.86 -22.98
N THR A 438 -7.65 -48.41 -22.10
CA THR A 438 -6.19 -48.50 -22.32
C THR A 438 -5.73 -49.84 -22.91
N GLY A 439 -6.67 -50.65 -23.40
CA GLY A 439 -6.38 -51.88 -24.13
C GLY A 439 -5.83 -51.62 -25.54
N GLN A 440 -5.66 -52.71 -26.28
CA GLN A 440 -5.32 -52.71 -27.70
C GLN A 440 -6.55 -53.01 -28.55
N LEU A 441 -6.42 -52.82 -29.87
CA LEU A 441 -7.39 -53.39 -30.80
C LEU A 441 -7.38 -54.93 -30.69
N PRO A 442 -8.53 -55.62 -30.90
CA PRO A 442 -8.56 -57.07 -31.01
C PRO A 442 -7.72 -57.55 -32.19
N GLY A 443 -7.24 -58.79 -32.14
CA GLY A 443 -6.69 -59.47 -33.33
C GLY A 443 -7.77 -59.77 -34.38
N ALA A 444 -7.34 -60.19 -35.57
CA ALA A 444 -8.26 -60.70 -36.59
C ALA A 444 -8.92 -62.02 -36.12
N PRO A 445 -10.20 -62.24 -36.44
CA PRO A 445 -10.85 -63.54 -36.21
C PRO A 445 -10.05 -64.69 -36.84
N LEU A 446 -9.97 -65.81 -36.14
CA LEU A 446 -9.20 -66.97 -36.58
C LEU A 446 -10.07 -67.91 -37.43
N ASP A 447 -9.43 -68.74 -38.25
CA ASP A 447 -10.08 -69.85 -38.99
C ASP A 447 -11.35 -69.44 -39.76
N LEU A 448 -11.32 -68.27 -40.42
CA LEU A 448 -12.45 -67.79 -41.22
C LEU A 448 -12.75 -68.77 -42.38
N SER A 449 -13.97 -69.27 -42.39
CA SER A 449 -14.51 -70.17 -43.41
C SER A 449 -15.88 -69.66 -43.86
N GLY A 450 -16.32 -70.09 -45.05
CA GLY A 450 -17.55 -69.62 -45.65
C GLY A 450 -18.14 -70.64 -46.61
N VAL A 451 -19.46 -70.82 -46.55
CA VAL A 451 -20.22 -71.65 -47.48
C VAL A 451 -21.17 -70.73 -48.26
N ALA A 452 -21.07 -70.77 -49.59
CA ALA A 452 -21.88 -69.96 -50.49
C ALA A 452 -22.94 -70.81 -51.21
N ASN A 453 -24.19 -70.39 -51.10
CA ASN A 453 -25.32 -70.85 -51.92
C ASN A 453 -26.08 -69.61 -52.43
N ASP A 454 -27.36 -69.43 -52.11
CA ASP A 454 -28.07 -68.16 -52.37
C ASP A 454 -27.57 -67.00 -51.47
N THR A 455 -26.93 -67.35 -50.34
CA THR A 455 -26.32 -66.46 -49.36
C THR A 455 -24.93 -66.99 -48.98
N VAL A 456 -24.13 -66.17 -48.30
CA VAL A 456 -22.82 -66.57 -47.76
C VAL A 456 -22.93 -66.70 -46.25
N VAL A 457 -22.77 -67.92 -45.74
CA VAL A 457 -22.67 -68.17 -44.29
C VAL A 457 -21.20 -68.23 -43.91
N LEU A 458 -20.74 -67.23 -43.17
CA LEU A 458 -19.39 -67.16 -42.61
C LEU A 458 -19.35 -67.84 -41.24
N SER A 459 -18.24 -68.49 -40.91
CA SER A 459 -17.92 -68.99 -39.57
C SER A 459 -16.46 -68.75 -39.25
N TRP A 460 -16.17 -68.37 -38.01
CA TRP A 460 -14.83 -68.03 -37.54
C TRP A 460 -14.61 -68.51 -36.11
N GLN A 461 -13.39 -68.36 -35.62
CA GLN A 461 -13.03 -68.52 -34.21
C GLN A 461 -12.62 -67.17 -33.62
N ILE A 462 -12.70 -67.08 -32.28
CA ILE A 462 -12.30 -65.88 -31.57
C ILE A 462 -10.83 -65.52 -31.88
N PRO A 463 -10.47 -64.23 -31.96
CA PRO A 463 -9.07 -63.79 -32.06
C PRO A 463 -8.19 -64.36 -30.94
N SER A 464 -6.89 -64.56 -31.23
CA SER A 464 -5.91 -64.98 -30.22
C SER A 464 -5.64 -63.92 -29.15
N LEU A 465 -5.92 -62.66 -29.46
CA LEU A 465 -5.79 -61.51 -28.57
C LEU A 465 -7.09 -60.70 -28.63
N ASP A 466 -7.74 -60.52 -27.49
CA ASP A 466 -8.88 -59.60 -27.33
C ASP A 466 -8.42 -58.13 -27.16
N GLY A 467 -7.11 -57.91 -27.10
CA GLY A 467 -6.52 -56.60 -26.83
C GLY A 467 -6.60 -56.21 -25.36
N PHE A 468 -6.66 -57.18 -24.44
CA PHE A 468 -6.77 -56.98 -23.00
C PHE A 468 -8.08 -56.30 -22.56
N VAL A 469 -9.09 -56.29 -23.43
CA VAL A 469 -10.42 -55.74 -23.20
C VAL A 469 -11.42 -56.64 -23.93
N PRO A 470 -12.55 -57.04 -23.31
CA PRO A 470 -13.47 -57.97 -23.94
C PRO A 470 -13.97 -57.50 -25.31
N ILE A 471 -14.05 -58.45 -26.26
CA ILE A 471 -14.72 -58.23 -27.54
C ILE A 471 -16.18 -57.89 -27.28
N THR A 472 -16.62 -56.76 -27.80
CA THR A 472 -18.00 -56.25 -27.63
C THR A 472 -18.92 -56.70 -28.76
N HIS A 473 -18.38 -56.89 -29.97
CA HIS A 473 -19.09 -57.40 -31.14
C HIS A 473 -18.11 -57.80 -32.25
N TYR A 474 -18.62 -58.49 -33.27
CA TYR A 474 -17.96 -58.64 -34.57
C TYR A 474 -18.65 -57.76 -35.61
N GLU A 475 -17.94 -57.49 -36.70
CA GLU A 475 -18.49 -56.87 -37.89
C GLU A 475 -18.15 -57.76 -39.08
N ALA A 476 -19.13 -58.03 -39.95
CA ALA A 476 -18.95 -58.84 -41.14
C ALA A 476 -19.53 -58.15 -42.38
N ARG A 477 -18.90 -58.34 -43.55
CA ARG A 477 -19.43 -57.86 -44.84
C ARG A 477 -18.93 -58.72 -46.00
N CYS A 478 -19.59 -58.63 -47.15
CA CYS A 478 -19.06 -59.11 -48.41
C CYS A 478 -18.91 -57.94 -49.40
N ASN A 479 -17.85 -57.98 -50.20
CA ASN A 479 -17.50 -56.94 -51.17
C ASN A 479 -17.46 -55.54 -50.51
N SER A 480 -18.10 -54.56 -51.16
CA SER A 480 -18.17 -53.18 -50.67
C SER A 480 -19.45 -52.89 -49.88
N ASP A 481 -20.19 -53.92 -49.45
CA ASP A 481 -21.41 -53.74 -48.68
C ASP A 481 -21.11 -53.15 -47.28
N PRO A 482 -22.07 -52.45 -46.66
CA PRO A 482 -21.91 -51.96 -45.30
C PRO A 482 -21.60 -53.09 -44.31
N TRP A 483 -20.82 -52.79 -43.27
CA TRP A 483 -20.55 -53.74 -42.19
C TRP A 483 -21.82 -54.05 -41.42
N GLU A 484 -22.14 -55.35 -41.29
CA GLU A 484 -23.21 -55.84 -40.43
C GLU A 484 -22.64 -56.18 -39.04
N LYS A 485 -23.31 -55.70 -38.00
CA LYS A 485 -22.90 -55.90 -36.61
C LYS A 485 -23.42 -57.26 -36.10
N VAL A 486 -22.51 -58.07 -35.58
CA VAL A 486 -22.75 -59.43 -35.09
C VAL A 486 -22.44 -59.49 -33.59
N LEU A 487 -23.27 -60.17 -32.79
CA LEU A 487 -23.05 -60.26 -31.34
C LEU A 487 -21.72 -60.95 -31.04
N ASN A 488 -21.06 -60.57 -29.95
CA ASN A 488 -19.78 -61.17 -29.55
C ASN A 488 -19.89 -62.66 -29.15
N THR A 489 -21.09 -63.16 -28.90
CA THR A 489 -21.39 -64.58 -28.64
C THR A 489 -21.52 -65.40 -29.91
N ASP A 490 -21.71 -64.76 -31.07
CA ASP A 490 -21.97 -65.42 -32.33
C ASP A 490 -20.66 -65.55 -33.12
N LEU A 491 -20.35 -66.77 -33.55
CA LEU A 491 -19.15 -67.11 -34.33
C LEU A 491 -19.50 -67.54 -35.75
N SER A 492 -20.68 -67.11 -36.21
CA SER A 492 -21.17 -67.30 -37.56
C SER A 492 -22.16 -66.19 -37.91
N HIS A 493 -22.20 -65.79 -39.19
CA HIS A 493 -23.16 -64.81 -39.68
C HIS A 493 -23.50 -65.06 -41.15
N GLU A 494 -24.76 -64.83 -41.53
CA GLU A 494 -25.25 -65.00 -42.89
C GLU A 494 -25.35 -63.63 -43.58
N LEU A 495 -24.71 -63.51 -44.75
CA LEU A 495 -24.66 -62.30 -45.55
C LEU A 495 -25.30 -62.54 -46.92
N GLN A 496 -25.97 -61.50 -47.44
CA GLN A 496 -26.39 -61.48 -48.83
C GLN A 496 -25.18 -61.25 -49.73
N ALA A 497 -25.10 -61.95 -50.85
CA ALA A 497 -24.04 -61.77 -51.83
C ALA A 497 -24.56 -61.95 -53.25
N SER A 498 -24.08 -61.11 -54.18
CA SER A 498 -24.40 -61.25 -55.60
C SER A 498 -23.69 -62.47 -56.20
N SER A 499 -24.29 -63.08 -57.24
CA SER A 499 -23.68 -64.23 -57.92
C SER A 499 -22.30 -63.88 -58.49
N GLY A 500 -21.37 -64.83 -58.41
CA GLY A 500 -19.97 -64.64 -58.75
C GLY A 500 -19.03 -64.63 -57.54
N SER A 501 -17.83 -64.06 -57.72
CA SER A 501 -16.79 -64.04 -56.69
C SER A 501 -17.10 -62.97 -55.64
N ALA A 502 -17.34 -63.38 -54.39
CA ALA A 502 -17.55 -62.49 -53.26
C ALA A 502 -16.34 -62.51 -52.32
N ALA A 503 -15.77 -61.33 -52.05
CA ALA A 503 -14.70 -61.16 -51.07
C ALA A 503 -15.32 -60.77 -49.72
N CYS A 504 -15.40 -61.72 -48.79
CA CYS A 504 -16.02 -61.52 -47.50
C CYS A 504 -14.99 -61.30 -46.40
N GLU A 505 -15.32 -60.43 -45.45
CA GLU A 505 -14.44 -60.00 -44.37
C GLU A 505 -15.17 -60.07 -43.03
N VAL A 506 -14.45 -60.45 -41.98
CA VAL A 506 -14.92 -60.39 -40.59
C VAL A 506 -13.85 -59.74 -39.74
N ARG A 507 -14.22 -58.78 -38.89
CA ARG A 507 -13.33 -58.16 -37.90
C ARG A 507 -13.96 -58.14 -36.52
N ALA A 508 -13.13 -58.19 -35.48
CA ALA A 508 -13.58 -58.09 -34.10
C ALA A 508 -13.47 -56.64 -33.60
N ALA A 509 -14.34 -56.25 -32.68
CA ALA A 509 -14.35 -54.93 -32.06
C ALA A 509 -14.41 -55.01 -30.53
N ASN A 510 -13.67 -54.15 -29.83
CA ASN A 510 -13.75 -53.99 -28.38
C ASN A 510 -13.98 -52.50 -28.02
N ALA A 511 -13.85 -52.12 -26.74
CA ALA A 511 -14.06 -50.73 -26.31
C ALA A 511 -12.99 -49.74 -26.83
N VAL A 512 -11.91 -50.24 -27.44
CA VAL A 512 -10.83 -49.44 -28.04
C VAL A 512 -11.16 -49.11 -29.50
N GLY A 513 -11.73 -50.07 -30.25
CA GLY A 513 -12.09 -49.91 -31.65
C GLY A 513 -12.21 -51.25 -32.38
N THR A 514 -12.23 -51.20 -33.71
CA THR A 514 -12.25 -52.36 -34.60
C THR A 514 -10.83 -52.80 -34.97
N GLY A 515 -10.53 -54.09 -34.81
CA GLY A 515 -9.27 -54.69 -35.20
C GLY A 515 -9.15 -54.96 -36.70
N PRO A 516 -8.03 -55.56 -37.15
CA PRO A 516 -7.87 -56.01 -38.53
C PRO A 516 -8.91 -57.07 -38.91
N SER A 517 -9.29 -57.11 -40.19
CA SER A 517 -10.20 -58.12 -40.73
C SER A 517 -9.46 -59.40 -41.13
N ALA A 518 -10.14 -60.53 -40.94
CA ALA A 518 -9.88 -61.76 -41.68
C ALA A 518 -10.67 -61.71 -42.98
N SER A 519 -10.09 -62.20 -44.08
CA SER A 519 -10.73 -62.16 -45.40
C SER A 519 -10.78 -63.54 -46.04
N LEU A 520 -11.86 -63.81 -46.77
CA LEU A 520 -12.09 -65.03 -47.51
C LEU A 520 -12.77 -64.71 -48.84
N THR A 521 -12.37 -65.38 -49.92
CA THR A 521 -13.09 -65.31 -51.20
C THR A 521 -13.92 -66.58 -51.41
N VAL A 522 -15.21 -66.41 -51.68
CA VAL A 522 -16.15 -67.49 -51.99
C VAL A 522 -16.82 -67.25 -53.35
N THR A 523 -17.22 -68.32 -54.03
CA THR A 523 -17.95 -68.24 -55.29
C THR A 523 -19.42 -68.55 -55.03
N VAL A 524 -20.28 -67.56 -55.23
CA VAL A 524 -21.74 -67.65 -55.12
C VAL A 524 -22.29 -68.17 -56.46
N PRO A 525 -23.02 -69.30 -56.48
CA PRO A 525 -23.56 -69.94 -57.68
C PRO A 525 -24.41 -69.04 -58.61
#